data_AF-A0A6B3SQX8-F1
#
_entry.id   AF-A0A6B3SQX8-F1
#
_cell.length_a   1.000
_cell.length_b   1.000
_cell.length_c   1.000
_cell.angle_alpha   90.00
_cell.angle_beta   90.00
_cell.angle_gamma   90.00
#
_symmetry.space_group_name_H-M   'P 1'
#
loop_
_entity.id
_entity.type
_entity.pdbx_description
1 polymer ?
#
loop_
_entity_poly.entity_id
_entity_poly.type
_entity_poly.pdbx_seq_one_letter_code
_entity_poly.pdbx_strand_id
1 'polypeptide(L)'
;MNYHVSARKSLESKKVMADTDPLDLIYRGIVNRKNNCKISGARPFGDAMVAAAESFLKNPSQSALDTFAQSERAWVRYACEGTTRLYSHDFEKALKKGQIKFTGNVIKNSWSRKDNPSCGWVYSFWTPERPNLVKIGSTTTHPQDRATQFAKKYGITGIKVMFFFEVEKPRLAEHELHKVFKAQRVMQDKRDSIEWFEVTPSEAWRAAGLAIKNLRIPEVGRSARHPRIDEYTQISLQSREPARKHLLTALSGEWSQGGRRVTQQDVLNMPNPKTTSSTDSMTSPRAKIGARTRIARAGAVVKARGAKKERRA
;
A
#
# COMPACT_ATOMS: atom_id res chain seq x y z
N MET A 1 -5.77 1.13 41.03
CA MET A 1 -6.34 1.27 39.66
C MET A 1 -5.81 0.13 38.78
N ASN A 2 -6.71 -0.56 38.08
CA ASN A 2 -6.56 -1.92 37.55
C ASN A 2 -5.52 -2.11 36.42
N TYR A 3 -4.41 -2.80 36.69
CA TYR A 3 -3.40 -3.21 35.68
C TYR A 3 -3.59 -4.63 35.11
N HIS A 4 -4.65 -5.35 35.50
CA HIS A 4 -4.84 -6.76 35.12
C HIS A 4 -5.46 -7.05 33.75
N VAL A 5 -5.82 -6.01 32.96
CA VAL A 5 -6.54 -6.21 31.68
C VAL A 5 -5.60 -6.50 30.50
N SER A 6 -4.30 -6.19 30.60
CA SER A 6 -3.36 -6.23 29.46
C SER A 6 -2.84 -7.63 29.11
N ALA A 7 -2.70 -8.54 30.08
CA ALA A 7 -2.16 -9.89 29.84
C ALA A 7 -3.14 -10.82 29.10
N ARG A 8 -4.46 -10.70 29.34
CA ARG A 8 -5.49 -11.53 28.67
C ARG A 8 -5.55 -11.28 27.16
N LYS A 9 -5.46 -10.03 26.71
CA LYS A 9 -5.52 -9.68 25.27
C LYS A 9 -4.33 -10.18 24.46
N SER A 10 -3.15 -10.30 25.08
CA SER A 10 -1.94 -10.81 24.41
C SER A 10 -2.02 -12.32 24.15
N LEU A 11 -2.48 -13.09 25.15
CA LEU A 11 -2.78 -14.53 25.03
C LEU A 11 -3.89 -14.80 24.02
N GLU A 12 -4.94 -13.98 24.00
CA GLU A 12 -5.99 -14.06 22.97
C GLU A 12 -5.43 -13.82 21.56
N SER A 13 -4.52 -12.87 21.36
CA SER A 13 -3.97 -12.60 20.03
C SER A 13 -3.02 -13.70 19.50
N LYS A 14 -2.28 -14.39 20.38
CA LYS A 14 -1.47 -15.56 20.02
C LYS A 14 -2.36 -16.76 19.74
N LYS A 15 -3.43 -16.94 20.53
CA LYS A 15 -4.46 -17.96 20.30
C LYS A 15 -5.17 -17.76 18.94
N VAL A 16 -5.56 -16.52 18.62
CA VAL A 16 -6.24 -16.19 17.35
C VAL A 16 -5.39 -16.49 16.10
N MET A 17 -4.06 -16.37 16.18
CA MET A 17 -3.17 -16.67 15.06
C MET A 17 -2.85 -18.17 14.93
N ALA A 18 -2.73 -18.88 16.05
CA ALA A 18 -2.61 -20.35 16.04
C ALA A 18 -3.90 -21.04 15.55
N ASP A 19 -5.05 -20.38 15.77
CA ASP A 19 -6.37 -20.92 15.39
C ASP A 19 -6.82 -20.49 13.97
N THR A 20 -6.03 -19.71 13.23
CA THR A 20 -6.42 -19.34 11.86
C THR A 20 -6.19 -20.51 10.91
N ASP A 21 -7.25 -21.00 10.27
CA ASP A 21 -7.19 -22.11 9.33
C ASP A 21 -6.15 -21.82 8.22
N PRO A 22 -5.17 -22.72 7.97
CA PRO A 22 -4.24 -22.59 6.84
C PRO A 22 -4.93 -22.30 5.49
N LEU A 23 -6.12 -22.84 5.25
CA LEU A 23 -6.91 -22.61 4.04
C LEU A 23 -7.43 -21.17 3.92
N ASP A 24 -7.75 -20.51 5.04
CA ASP A 24 -8.10 -19.09 5.04
C ASP A 24 -6.93 -18.24 4.53
N LEU A 25 -5.70 -18.55 4.96
CA LEU A 25 -4.50 -17.84 4.53
C LEU A 25 -4.23 -18.04 3.04
N ILE A 26 -4.40 -19.27 2.54
CA ILE A 26 -4.24 -19.60 1.12
C ILE A 26 -5.28 -18.84 0.28
N TYR A 27 -6.56 -18.89 0.67
CA TYR A 27 -7.63 -18.20 -0.03
C TYR A 27 -7.42 -16.69 -0.10
N ARG A 28 -7.02 -16.06 1.01
CA ARG A 28 -6.65 -14.63 1.02
C ARG A 28 -5.49 -14.34 0.09
N GLY A 29 -4.49 -15.21 0.04
CA GLY A 29 -3.38 -15.12 -0.91
C GLY A 29 -3.84 -15.09 -2.37
N ILE A 30 -4.85 -15.90 -2.71
CA ILE A 30 -5.46 -15.95 -4.05
C ILE A 30 -6.21 -14.64 -4.37
N VAL A 31 -7.07 -14.17 -3.46
CA VAL A 31 -7.81 -12.91 -3.62
C VAL A 31 -6.86 -11.71 -3.73
N ASN A 32 -5.79 -11.70 -2.95
CA ASN A 32 -4.76 -10.67 -3.00
C ASN A 32 -4.02 -10.64 -4.33
N ARG A 33 -3.69 -11.80 -4.92
CA ARG A 33 -3.10 -11.84 -6.27
C ARG A 33 -4.02 -11.21 -7.29
N LYS A 34 -5.30 -11.59 -7.28
CA LYS A 34 -6.31 -11.01 -8.16
C LYS A 34 -6.37 -9.48 -8.04
N ASN A 35 -6.49 -8.98 -6.82
CA ASN A 35 -6.72 -7.56 -6.56
C ASN A 35 -5.48 -6.69 -6.84
N ASN A 36 -4.28 -7.25 -6.73
CA ASN A 36 -3.02 -6.51 -6.93
C ASN A 36 -2.45 -6.62 -8.35
N CYS A 37 -3.05 -7.44 -9.23
CA CYS A 37 -2.61 -7.54 -10.61
C CYS A 37 -2.92 -6.26 -11.39
N LYS A 38 -1.90 -5.70 -12.03
CA LYS A 38 -2.00 -4.47 -12.84
C LYS A 38 -2.01 -4.71 -14.35
N ILE A 39 -1.92 -5.98 -14.77
CA ILE A 39 -1.89 -6.34 -16.18
C ILE A 39 -3.31 -6.23 -16.74
N SER A 40 -3.48 -5.40 -17.76
CA SER A 40 -4.75 -5.24 -18.45
C SER A 40 -5.21 -6.58 -19.02
N GLY A 41 -6.49 -6.91 -18.88
CA GLY A 41 -7.05 -8.18 -19.34
C GLY A 41 -6.79 -9.38 -18.43
N ALA A 42 -6.01 -9.25 -17.34
CA ALA A 42 -5.78 -10.36 -16.41
C ALA A 42 -7.02 -10.66 -15.55
N ARG A 43 -7.88 -9.66 -15.34
CA ARG A 43 -8.98 -9.70 -14.38
C ARG A 43 -9.89 -10.94 -14.51
N PRO A 44 -10.35 -11.36 -15.71
CA PRO A 44 -11.20 -12.54 -15.88
C PRO A 44 -10.53 -13.84 -15.39
N PHE A 45 -9.22 -14.01 -15.61
CA PHE A 45 -8.47 -15.17 -15.14
C PHE A 45 -8.41 -15.20 -13.60
N GLY A 46 -8.33 -14.03 -12.97
CA GLY A 46 -8.25 -13.91 -11.52
C GLY A 46 -9.59 -14.15 -10.86
N ASP A 47 -10.66 -13.67 -11.48
CA ASP A 47 -12.03 -13.97 -11.05
C ASP A 47 -12.33 -15.47 -11.19
N ALA A 48 -11.91 -16.13 -12.29
CA ALA A 48 -12.03 -17.57 -12.47
C ALA A 48 -11.23 -18.37 -11.43
N MET A 49 -9.99 -17.95 -11.14
CA MET A 49 -9.15 -18.57 -10.10
C MET A 49 -9.79 -18.45 -8.71
N VAL A 50 -10.34 -17.28 -8.36
CA VAL A 50 -11.05 -17.09 -7.07
C VAL A 50 -12.31 -17.95 -7.01
N ALA A 51 -13.11 -18.00 -8.06
CA ALA A 51 -14.32 -18.82 -8.11
C ALA A 51 -14.02 -20.32 -7.98
N ALA A 52 -12.97 -20.80 -8.63
CA ALA A 52 -12.52 -22.19 -8.50
C ALA A 52 -12.02 -22.50 -7.07
N ALA A 53 -11.32 -21.56 -6.43
CA ALA A 53 -10.91 -21.70 -5.03
C ALA A 53 -12.12 -21.76 -4.09
N GLU A 54 -13.12 -20.89 -4.27
CA GLU A 54 -14.36 -20.92 -3.49
C GLU A 54 -15.12 -22.25 -3.67
N SER A 55 -15.16 -22.77 -4.89
CA SER A 55 -15.76 -24.08 -5.18
C SER A 55 -15.03 -25.21 -4.42
N PHE A 56 -13.69 -25.22 -4.46
CA PHE A 56 -12.88 -26.18 -3.70
C PHE A 56 -13.12 -26.09 -2.19
N LEU A 57 -13.18 -24.88 -1.64
CA LEU A 57 -13.40 -24.68 -0.20
C LEU A 57 -14.80 -25.09 0.26
N LYS A 58 -15.81 -24.98 -0.62
CA LYS A 58 -17.19 -25.44 -0.36
C LYS A 58 -17.34 -26.95 -0.46
N ASN A 59 -16.73 -27.57 -1.48
CA ASN A 59 -16.81 -29.00 -1.71
C ASN A 59 -15.43 -29.57 -2.10
N PRO A 60 -14.59 -29.88 -1.09
CA PRO A 60 -13.22 -30.29 -1.33
C PRO A 60 -13.15 -31.66 -1.99
N SER A 61 -12.62 -31.70 -3.20
CA SER A 61 -12.46 -32.93 -3.98
C SER A 61 -11.29 -32.79 -4.94
N GLN A 62 -10.81 -33.92 -5.46
CA GLN A 62 -9.74 -33.90 -6.47
C GLN A 62 -10.18 -33.15 -7.73
N SER A 63 -11.43 -33.33 -8.18
CA SER A 63 -11.99 -32.61 -9.34
C SER A 63 -12.04 -31.09 -9.13
N ALA A 64 -12.43 -30.64 -7.93
CA ALA A 64 -12.41 -29.22 -7.59
C ALA A 64 -10.97 -28.66 -7.52
N LEU A 65 -10.01 -29.45 -7.00
CA LEU A 65 -8.59 -29.11 -6.99
C LEU A 65 -8.03 -28.98 -8.41
N ASP A 66 -8.37 -29.90 -9.32
CA ASP A 66 -7.92 -29.89 -10.70
C ASP A 66 -8.45 -28.65 -11.44
N THR A 67 -9.71 -28.30 -11.20
CA THR A 67 -10.36 -27.08 -11.72
C THR A 67 -9.63 -25.83 -11.23
N PHE A 68 -9.31 -25.77 -9.94
CA PHE A 68 -8.53 -24.67 -9.37
C PHE A 68 -7.11 -24.60 -9.95
N ALA A 69 -6.40 -25.73 -10.04
CA ALA A 69 -5.06 -25.79 -10.60
C ALA A 69 -5.02 -25.39 -12.09
N GLN A 70 -6.07 -25.69 -12.85
CA GLN A 70 -6.20 -25.22 -14.23
C GLN A 70 -6.36 -23.69 -14.29
N SER A 71 -7.25 -23.13 -13.46
CA SER A 71 -7.48 -21.69 -13.40
C SER A 71 -6.26 -20.92 -12.87
N GLU A 72 -5.55 -21.47 -11.88
CA GLU A 72 -4.30 -20.89 -11.37
C GLU A 72 -3.21 -20.90 -12.44
N ARG A 73 -3.04 -21.99 -13.20
CA ARG A 73 -2.07 -22.03 -14.31
C ARG A 73 -2.41 -21.02 -15.41
N ALA A 74 -3.69 -20.85 -15.74
CA ALA A 74 -4.13 -19.84 -16.70
C ALA A 74 -3.81 -18.42 -16.20
N TRP A 75 -4.10 -18.14 -14.92
CA TRP A 75 -3.73 -16.88 -14.28
C TRP A 75 -2.22 -16.65 -14.31
N VAL A 76 -1.41 -17.60 -13.84
CA VAL A 76 0.05 -17.46 -13.78
C VAL A 76 0.63 -17.22 -15.18
N ARG A 77 0.19 -17.97 -16.19
CA ARG A 77 0.64 -17.78 -17.58
C ARG A 77 0.33 -16.38 -18.11
N TYR A 78 -0.81 -15.81 -17.74
CA TYR A 78 -1.23 -14.50 -18.25
C TYR A 78 -0.67 -13.33 -17.43
N ALA A 79 -0.66 -13.47 -16.10
CA ALA A 79 -0.49 -12.38 -15.16
C ALA A 79 0.87 -12.37 -14.43
N CYS A 80 1.70 -13.38 -14.62
CA CYS A 80 2.98 -13.52 -13.91
C CYS A 80 4.10 -13.93 -14.87
N GLU A 81 5.21 -13.20 -14.83
CA GLU A 81 6.46 -13.61 -15.48
C GLU A 81 7.30 -14.36 -14.44
N GLY A 82 7.41 -15.69 -14.54
CA GLY A 82 8.36 -16.50 -13.76
C GLY A 82 7.78 -17.46 -12.70
N THR A 83 8.61 -17.79 -11.70
CA THR A 83 8.41 -18.86 -10.70
C THR A 83 7.51 -18.45 -9.53
N THR A 84 6.27 -18.09 -9.85
CA THR A 84 5.27 -17.78 -8.81
C THR A 84 4.84 -19.05 -8.07
N ARG A 85 4.81 -19.02 -6.73
CA ARG A 85 4.27 -20.10 -5.88
C ARG A 85 2.88 -20.52 -6.36
N LEU A 86 2.64 -21.80 -6.57
CA LEU A 86 1.31 -22.32 -6.89
C LEU A 86 0.57 -22.73 -5.62
N TYR A 87 -0.57 -22.10 -5.33
CA TYR A 87 -1.45 -22.43 -4.21
C TYR A 87 -2.16 -23.77 -4.40
N SER A 88 -2.23 -24.28 -5.64
CA SER A 88 -2.78 -25.61 -5.92
C SER A 88 -2.01 -26.71 -5.18
N HIS A 89 -0.69 -26.57 -4.99
CA HIS A 89 0.09 -27.47 -4.14
C HIS A 89 -0.28 -27.39 -2.66
N ASP A 90 -0.68 -26.21 -2.19
CA ASP A 90 -1.11 -26.04 -0.79
C ASP A 90 -2.50 -26.65 -0.57
N PHE A 91 -3.43 -26.49 -1.52
CA PHE A 91 -4.72 -27.18 -1.51
C PHE A 91 -4.59 -28.70 -1.65
N GLU A 92 -3.67 -29.19 -2.49
CA GLU A 92 -3.38 -30.62 -2.60
C GLU A 92 -2.88 -31.21 -1.26
N LYS A 93 -1.97 -30.51 -0.58
CA LYS A 93 -1.50 -30.91 0.75
C LYS A 93 -2.63 -30.93 1.78
N ALA A 94 -3.51 -29.92 1.76
CA ALA A 94 -4.66 -29.86 2.67
C ALA A 94 -5.66 -31.01 2.40
N LEU A 95 -5.92 -31.29 1.12
CA LEU A 95 -6.79 -32.39 0.68
C LEU A 95 -6.26 -33.74 1.15
N LYS A 96 -4.96 -34.02 0.93
CA LYS A 96 -4.31 -35.27 1.36
C LYS A 96 -4.32 -35.47 2.88
N LYS A 97 -4.28 -34.38 3.65
CA LYS A 97 -4.32 -34.44 5.12
C LYS A 97 -5.74 -34.57 5.68
N GLY A 98 -6.79 -34.46 4.85
CA GLY A 98 -8.17 -34.36 5.32
C GLY A 98 -8.45 -33.11 6.17
N GLN A 99 -7.54 -32.12 6.15
CA GLN A 99 -7.62 -30.89 6.94
C GLN A 99 -8.38 -29.83 6.16
N ILE A 100 -9.70 -30.00 6.04
CA ILE A 100 -10.52 -29.10 5.24
C ILE A 100 -11.73 -28.65 6.05
N LYS A 101 -11.50 -27.67 6.92
CA LYS A 101 -12.56 -26.99 7.68
C LYS A 101 -12.53 -25.50 7.41
N PHE A 102 -12.82 -25.11 6.17
CA PHE A 102 -12.93 -23.70 5.84
C PHE A 102 -14.13 -23.06 6.55
N THR A 103 -13.88 -22.36 7.65
CA THR A 103 -14.89 -21.61 8.41
C THR A 103 -14.97 -20.13 8.01
N GLY A 104 -14.12 -19.69 7.08
CA GLY A 104 -13.97 -18.29 6.73
C GLY A 104 -15.17 -17.70 5.98
N ASN A 105 -15.71 -16.59 6.49
CA ASN A 105 -16.48 -15.68 5.64
C ASN A 105 -15.54 -15.13 4.56
N VAL A 106 -15.93 -15.23 3.29
CA VAL A 106 -15.18 -14.70 2.13
C VAL A 106 -14.81 -13.23 2.37
N ILE A 107 -13.55 -12.97 2.72
CA ILE A 107 -13.08 -11.62 3.04
C ILE A 107 -12.91 -10.85 1.73
N LYS A 108 -13.83 -9.91 1.46
CA LYS A 108 -13.84 -9.12 0.22
C LYS A 108 -12.70 -8.07 0.14
N ASN A 109 -12.00 -7.78 1.24
CA ASN A 109 -11.10 -6.62 1.34
C ASN A 109 -9.73 -7.03 1.92
N SER A 110 -8.66 -6.84 1.13
CA SER A 110 -7.25 -7.11 1.47
C SER A 110 -6.62 -6.12 2.47
N TRP A 111 -7.44 -5.20 3.00
CA TRP A 111 -7.07 -4.19 3.98
C TRP A 111 -7.57 -4.52 5.39
N SER A 112 -7.94 -5.78 5.64
CA SER A 112 -8.31 -6.17 7.00
C SER A 112 -7.08 -6.10 7.89
N ARG A 113 -7.21 -5.53 9.11
CA ARG A 113 -6.17 -5.58 10.16
C ARG A 113 -5.65 -7.00 10.46
N LYS A 114 -6.32 -8.05 9.93
CA LYS A 114 -5.96 -9.46 10.04
C LYS A 114 -4.91 -9.92 9.01
N ASP A 115 -4.53 -9.11 8.02
CA ASP A 115 -3.50 -9.45 7.02
C ASP A 115 -2.15 -8.80 7.39
N ASN A 116 -1.77 -8.92 8.66
CA ASN A 116 -0.44 -8.53 9.09
C ASN A 116 0.49 -9.72 8.85
N PRO A 117 1.52 -9.61 7.98
CA PRO A 117 2.44 -10.71 7.77
C PRO A 117 3.06 -11.15 9.11
N SER A 118 3.33 -12.44 9.26
CA SER A 118 3.87 -13.00 10.50
C SER A 118 5.20 -12.34 10.87
N CYS A 119 6.03 -12.02 9.88
CA CYS A 119 7.28 -11.28 10.03
C CYS A 119 7.47 -10.26 8.89
N GLY A 120 8.34 -9.29 9.14
CA GLY A 120 8.86 -8.36 8.14
C GLY A 120 9.53 -7.18 8.81
N TRP A 121 9.65 -6.06 8.10
CA TRP A 121 10.36 -4.89 8.58
C TRP A 121 9.44 -3.69 8.69
N VAL A 122 9.59 -2.94 9.78
CA VAL A 122 9.21 -1.53 9.86
C VAL A 122 10.45 -0.71 9.60
N TYR A 123 10.36 0.27 8.71
CA TYR A 123 11.51 1.04 8.26
C TYR A 123 11.19 2.52 8.11
N SER A 124 12.26 3.29 7.95
CA SER A 124 12.20 4.70 7.62
C SER A 124 13.13 5.04 6.47
N PHE A 125 12.67 5.90 5.55
CA PHE A 125 13.47 6.49 4.50
C PHE A 125 13.62 8.00 4.68
N TRP A 126 14.77 8.51 4.25
CA TRP A 126 15.07 9.94 4.12
C TRP A 126 15.68 10.20 2.75
N THR A 127 15.50 11.41 2.22
CA THR A 127 16.10 11.84 0.95
C THR A 127 16.52 13.30 1.05
N PRO A 128 17.65 13.70 0.42
CA PRO A 128 18.06 15.10 0.34
C PRO A 128 17.06 15.97 -0.44
N GLU A 129 16.22 15.41 -1.31
CA GLU A 129 15.16 16.15 -2.01
C GLU A 129 14.07 16.67 -1.03
N ARG A 130 13.99 16.07 0.17
CA ARG A 130 12.97 16.36 1.19
C ARG A 130 13.60 16.31 2.57
N PRO A 131 14.54 17.21 2.87
CA PRO A 131 15.42 17.07 4.02
C PRO A 131 14.64 17.12 5.35
N ASN A 132 13.51 17.81 5.43
CA ASN A 132 12.66 17.91 6.62
C ASN A 132 11.62 16.79 6.77
N LEU A 133 11.52 15.87 5.80
CA LEU A 133 10.53 14.81 5.78
C LEU A 133 11.15 13.43 5.91
N VAL A 134 10.42 12.56 6.59
CA VAL A 134 10.76 11.15 6.76
C VAL A 134 9.59 10.31 6.28
N LYS A 135 9.87 9.29 5.48
CA LYS A 135 8.88 8.28 5.09
C LYS A 135 8.95 7.11 6.05
N ILE A 136 7.81 6.71 6.63
CA ILE A 136 7.69 5.53 7.50
C ILE A 136 6.82 4.49 6.81
N GLY A 137 7.27 3.24 6.76
CA GLY A 137 6.49 2.16 6.16
C GLY A 137 6.80 0.78 6.71
N SER A 138 6.05 -0.23 6.28
CA SER A 138 6.37 -1.64 6.46
C SER A 138 6.58 -2.39 5.15
N THR A 139 7.31 -3.50 5.21
CA THR A 139 7.56 -4.38 4.05
C THR A 139 7.88 -5.81 4.50
N THR A 140 7.69 -6.78 3.62
CA THR A 140 8.13 -8.18 3.77
C THR A 140 9.38 -8.49 2.94
N THR A 141 10.01 -7.47 2.35
CA THR A 141 11.32 -7.56 1.68
C THR A 141 12.33 -6.71 2.43
N HIS A 142 13.64 -6.95 2.24
CA HIS A 142 14.64 -6.15 2.95
C HIS A 142 14.46 -4.64 2.67
N PRO A 143 14.58 -3.75 3.68
CA PRO A 143 14.36 -2.30 3.53
C PRO A 143 15.22 -1.64 2.45
N GLN A 144 16.44 -2.14 2.21
CA GLN A 144 17.31 -1.64 1.15
C GLN A 144 16.73 -1.90 -0.25
N ASP A 145 16.20 -3.10 -0.50
CA ASP A 145 15.54 -3.43 -1.76
C ASP A 145 14.27 -2.61 -1.93
N ARG A 146 13.54 -2.40 -0.82
CA ARG A 146 12.34 -1.57 -0.81
C ARG A 146 12.67 -0.11 -1.13
N ALA A 147 13.81 0.41 -0.69
CA ALA A 147 14.29 1.75 -1.02
C ALA A 147 14.54 1.87 -2.53
N THR A 148 15.19 0.89 -3.15
CA THR A 148 15.43 0.86 -4.60
C THR A 148 14.12 0.80 -5.40
N GLN A 149 13.17 -0.05 -4.98
CA GLN A 149 11.84 -0.12 -5.60
C GLN A 149 11.09 1.22 -5.48
N PHE A 150 11.17 1.84 -4.31
CA PHE A 150 10.51 3.12 -4.04
C PHE A 150 11.12 4.24 -4.88
N ALA A 151 12.46 4.34 -4.93
CA ALA A 151 13.17 5.29 -5.79
C ALA A 151 12.74 5.15 -7.26
N LYS A 152 12.76 3.92 -7.79
CA LYS A 152 12.33 3.64 -9.17
C LYS A 152 10.86 4.01 -9.42
N LYS A 153 9.97 3.69 -8.48
CA LYS A 153 8.52 3.92 -8.63
C LYS A 153 8.16 5.41 -8.64
N TYR A 154 8.80 6.21 -7.79
CA TYR A 154 8.46 7.61 -7.57
C TYR A 154 9.43 8.59 -8.23
N GLY A 155 10.52 8.11 -8.85
CA GLY A 155 11.54 8.94 -9.45
C GLY A 155 12.35 9.76 -8.43
N ILE A 156 12.39 9.32 -7.17
CA ILE A 156 13.09 10.02 -6.09
C ILE A 156 14.51 9.47 -5.99
N THR A 157 15.50 10.35 -6.02
CA THR A 157 16.92 10.01 -5.93
C THR A 157 17.45 10.17 -4.50
N GLY A 158 18.65 9.63 -4.24
CA GLY A 158 19.34 9.83 -2.96
C GLY A 158 18.67 9.20 -1.74
N ILE A 159 17.73 8.26 -1.92
CA ILE A 159 17.03 7.62 -0.80
C ILE A 159 18.01 6.86 0.08
N LYS A 160 17.92 7.10 1.38
CA LYS A 160 18.67 6.42 2.43
C LYS A 160 17.71 5.75 3.40
N VAL A 161 18.02 4.51 3.76
CA VAL A 161 17.33 3.82 4.87
C VAL A 161 17.89 4.36 6.18
N MET A 162 17.06 5.06 6.95
CA MET A 162 17.47 5.69 8.21
C MET A 162 17.50 4.69 9.36
N PHE A 163 16.51 3.79 9.40
CA PHE A 163 16.48 2.68 10.32
C PHE A 163 15.55 1.59 9.81
N PHE A 164 15.67 0.41 10.40
CA PHE A 164 14.67 -0.63 10.32
C PHE A 164 14.68 -1.53 11.55
N PHE A 165 13.54 -2.14 11.82
CA PHE A 165 13.33 -3.17 12.82
C PHE A 165 12.66 -4.37 12.17
N GLU A 166 13.30 -5.54 12.25
CA GLU A 166 12.69 -6.81 11.87
C GLU A 166 11.80 -7.31 13.01
N VAL A 167 10.49 -7.33 12.77
CA VAL A 167 9.48 -7.54 13.81
C VAL A 167 8.43 -8.55 13.36
N GLU A 168 7.80 -9.20 14.34
CA GLU A 168 6.50 -9.80 14.06
C GLU A 168 5.49 -8.69 13.74
N LYS A 169 4.48 -8.99 12.91
CA LYS A 169 3.35 -8.08 12.73
C LYS A 169 3.74 -6.64 12.28
N PRO A 170 4.62 -6.44 11.28
CA PRO A 170 5.18 -5.13 10.93
C PRO A 170 4.14 -4.07 10.53
N ARG A 171 2.99 -4.46 9.96
CA ARG A 171 1.92 -3.49 9.63
C ARG A 171 1.25 -2.90 10.86
N LEU A 172 1.20 -3.64 11.96
CA LEU A 172 0.65 -3.15 13.24
C LEU A 172 1.60 -2.12 13.85
N ALA A 173 2.91 -2.41 13.85
CA ALA A 173 3.92 -1.48 14.32
C ALA A 173 3.96 -0.19 13.45
N GLU A 174 3.89 -0.32 12.12
CA GLU A 174 3.71 0.84 11.22
C GLU A 174 2.45 1.64 11.54
N HIS A 175 1.31 0.96 11.74
CA HIS A 175 0.05 1.62 12.02
C HIS A 175 0.09 2.46 13.30
N GLU A 176 0.69 1.93 14.38
CA GLU A 176 0.85 2.71 15.61
C GLU A 176 1.82 3.88 15.43
N LEU A 177 2.91 3.70 14.67
CA LEU A 177 3.81 4.80 14.33
C LEU A 177 3.10 5.92 13.57
N HIS A 178 2.26 5.57 12.60
CA HIS A 178 1.47 6.55 11.85
C HIS A 178 0.47 7.29 12.75
N LYS A 179 -0.05 6.65 13.81
CA LYS A 179 -0.90 7.35 14.79
C LYS A 179 -0.11 8.36 15.60
N VAL A 180 1.10 7.99 16.06
CA VAL A 180 1.99 8.89 16.81
C VAL A 180 2.28 10.16 15.99
N PHE A 181 2.50 10.00 14.69
CA PHE A 181 2.84 11.11 13.79
C PHE A 181 1.67 11.64 12.95
N LYS A 182 0.42 11.40 13.36
CA LYS A 182 -0.76 11.76 12.56
C LYS A 182 -0.81 13.26 12.26
N ALA A 183 -0.43 14.11 13.22
CA ALA A 183 -0.44 15.57 13.07
C ALA A 183 0.70 16.09 12.17
N GLN A 184 1.81 15.36 12.10
CA GLN A 184 2.98 15.70 11.29
C GLN A 184 2.90 15.09 9.88
N ARG A 185 1.81 14.41 9.53
CA ARG A 185 1.66 13.76 8.22
C ARG A 185 1.44 14.81 7.14
N VAL A 186 2.31 14.83 6.14
CA VAL A 186 2.22 15.78 5.03
C VAL A 186 1.37 15.18 3.92
N MET A 187 0.27 15.84 3.56
CA MET A 187 -0.46 15.51 2.33
C MET A 187 0.34 16.03 1.13
N GLN A 188 0.79 15.10 0.29
CA GLN A 188 1.47 15.42 -0.96
C GLN A 188 0.55 15.16 -2.15
N ASP A 189 0.98 15.63 -3.33
CA ASP A 189 0.26 15.42 -4.59
C ASP A 189 -0.08 13.96 -4.85
N LYS A 190 -1.13 13.73 -5.65
CA LYS A 190 -1.67 12.39 -6.00
C LYS A 190 -0.62 11.41 -6.58
N ARG A 191 0.55 11.91 -7.01
CA ARG A 191 1.64 11.11 -7.57
C ARG A 191 2.60 10.56 -6.51
N ASP A 192 2.47 10.97 -5.25
CA ASP A 192 3.36 10.55 -4.15
C ASP A 192 2.75 9.51 -3.20
N SER A 193 3.61 8.95 -2.35
CA SER A 193 3.20 8.19 -1.19
C SER A 193 2.65 9.13 -0.12
N ILE A 194 1.45 8.85 0.39
CA ILE A 194 0.84 9.60 1.50
C ILE A 194 1.54 9.40 2.86
N GLU A 195 2.71 8.76 2.92
CA GLU A 195 3.35 8.29 4.16
C GLU A 195 4.61 9.07 4.50
N TRP A 196 4.63 10.37 4.17
CA TRP A 196 5.67 11.31 4.58
C TRP A 196 5.24 12.09 5.81
N PHE A 197 6.18 12.28 6.73
CA PHE A 197 5.97 12.92 8.01
C PHE A 197 7.03 14.01 8.23
N GLU A 198 6.61 15.16 8.72
CA GLU A 198 7.49 16.25 9.12
C GLU A 198 8.11 15.97 10.50
N VAL A 199 8.97 14.97 10.55
CA VAL A 199 9.74 14.56 11.74
C VAL A 199 11.21 14.35 11.36
N THR A 200 12.10 14.46 12.33
CA THR A 200 13.51 14.16 12.09
C THR A 200 13.75 12.64 12.08
N PRO A 201 14.80 12.15 11.39
CA PRO A 201 15.16 10.73 11.41
C PRO A 201 15.33 10.15 12.82
N SER A 202 15.99 10.88 13.73
CA SER A 202 16.21 10.40 15.12
C SER A 202 14.92 10.38 15.95
N GLU A 203 13.97 11.32 15.74
CA GLU A 203 12.64 11.25 16.36
C GLU A 203 11.85 10.04 15.88
N ALA A 204 11.83 9.79 14.57
CA ALA A 204 11.15 8.66 13.98
C ALA A 204 11.71 7.32 14.51
N TRP A 205 13.03 7.20 14.63
CA TRP A 205 13.69 6.01 15.18
C TRP A 205 13.30 5.75 16.65
N ARG A 206 13.37 6.78 17.51
CA ARG A 206 12.98 6.67 18.92
C ARG A 206 11.52 6.28 19.08
N ALA A 207 10.63 6.90 18.31
CA ALA A 207 9.21 6.59 18.33
C ALA A 207 8.94 5.15 17.86
N ALA A 208 9.66 4.67 16.85
CA ALA A 208 9.54 3.30 16.35
C ALA A 208 9.93 2.28 17.43
N GLY A 209 11.09 2.44 18.07
CA GLY A 209 11.51 1.57 19.17
C GLY A 209 10.51 1.58 20.33
N LEU A 210 9.98 2.76 20.70
CA LEU A 210 8.97 2.88 21.74
C LEU A 210 7.64 2.21 21.36
N ALA A 211 7.19 2.37 20.12
CA ALA A 211 5.96 1.75 19.62
C ALA A 211 6.06 0.23 19.62
N ILE A 212 7.17 -0.33 19.14
CA ILE A 212 7.43 -1.78 19.14
C ILE A 212 7.43 -2.32 20.57
N LYS A 213 8.16 -1.67 21.48
CA LYS A 213 8.22 -2.04 22.89
C LYS A 213 6.85 -1.98 23.58
N ASN A 214 6.09 -0.90 23.37
CA ASN A 214 4.77 -0.70 24.00
C ASN A 214 3.75 -1.73 23.50
N LEU A 215 3.82 -2.10 22.22
CA LEU A 215 2.99 -3.14 21.64
C LEU A 215 3.39 -4.56 22.05
N ARG A 216 4.57 -4.71 22.69
CA ARG A 216 5.19 -6.00 23.01
C ARG A 216 5.31 -6.88 21.77
N ILE A 217 5.64 -6.25 20.64
CA ILE A 217 5.92 -6.96 19.40
C ILE A 217 7.34 -7.52 19.49
N PRO A 218 7.54 -8.84 19.33
CA PRO A 218 8.88 -9.41 19.31
C PRO A 218 9.68 -8.87 18.13
N GLU A 219 10.89 -8.41 18.42
CA GLU A 219 11.93 -8.24 17.41
C GLU A 219 12.49 -9.64 17.11
N VAL A 220 12.40 -10.06 15.85
CA VAL A 220 12.71 -11.46 15.44
C VAL A 220 14.02 -11.60 14.71
N GLY A 221 14.72 -10.49 14.47
CA GLY A 221 15.95 -10.51 13.70
C GLY A 221 16.68 -9.19 13.74
N ARG A 222 17.04 -8.69 12.57
CA ARG A 222 17.96 -7.57 12.43
C ARG A 222 17.25 -6.24 12.65
N SER A 223 17.77 -5.46 13.58
CA SER A 223 17.52 -4.03 13.66
C SER A 223 18.79 -3.28 13.24
N ALA A 224 18.66 -2.20 12.49
CA ALA A 224 19.79 -1.32 12.22
C ALA A 224 19.37 0.15 12.26
N ARG A 225 20.30 0.98 12.71
CA ARG A 225 20.23 2.43 12.69
C ARG A 225 21.32 2.92 11.73
N HIS A 226 20.99 3.84 10.83
CA HIS A 226 21.97 4.42 9.93
C HIS A 226 23.05 5.16 10.74
N PRO A 227 24.35 4.95 10.47
CA PRO A 227 25.42 5.51 11.31
C PRO A 227 25.42 7.05 11.35
N ARG A 228 24.95 7.69 10.27
CA ARG A 228 24.86 9.16 10.12
C ARG A 228 23.47 9.74 10.41
N ILE A 229 22.59 9.02 11.09
CA ILE A 229 21.21 9.47 11.32
C ILE A 229 21.12 10.80 12.09
N ASP A 230 22.07 11.07 12.99
CA ASP A 230 22.12 12.33 13.74
C ASP A 230 22.57 13.51 12.86
N GLU A 231 23.45 13.26 11.89
CA GLU A 231 23.81 14.26 10.89
C GLU A 231 22.62 14.60 9.99
N TYR A 232 21.89 13.59 9.50
CA TYR A 232 20.66 13.83 8.72
C TYR A 232 19.59 14.54 9.54
N THR A 233 19.54 14.29 10.86
CA THR A 233 18.68 15.04 11.78
C THR A 233 19.04 16.52 11.83
N GLN A 234 20.34 16.86 11.88
CA GLN A 234 20.76 18.27 11.83
C GLN A 234 20.39 18.92 10.49
N ILE A 235 20.58 18.21 9.37
CA ILE A 235 20.16 18.69 8.03
C ILE A 235 18.64 18.94 8.02
N SER A 236 17.84 18.02 8.56
CA SER A 236 16.39 18.19 8.70
C SER A 236 16.02 19.43 9.50
N LEU A 237 16.68 19.67 10.64
CA LEU A 237 16.39 20.81 11.52
C LEU A 237 16.77 22.14 10.84
N GLN A 238 17.95 22.22 10.22
CA GLN A 238 18.41 23.41 9.50
C GLN A 238 17.45 23.78 8.36
N SER A 239 16.90 22.79 7.66
CA SER A 239 15.94 23.04 6.58
C SER A 239 14.59 23.61 7.05
N ARG A 240 14.27 23.53 8.34
CA ARG A 240 13.03 24.10 8.93
C ARG A 240 13.18 25.54 9.38
N GLU A 241 14.41 25.99 9.64
CA GLU A 241 14.69 27.33 10.16
C GLU A 241 14.22 28.48 9.26
N PRO A 242 14.29 28.42 7.91
CA PRO A 242 13.75 29.48 7.06
C PRO A 242 12.25 29.70 7.26
N ALA A 243 11.45 28.62 7.32
CA ALA A 243 10.02 28.70 7.57
C ALA A 243 9.72 29.27 8.97
N ARG A 244 10.53 28.89 9.96
CA ARG A 244 10.41 29.40 11.34
C ARG A 244 10.77 30.89 11.43
N LYS A 245 11.84 31.33 10.77
CA LYS A 245 12.24 32.74 10.71
C LYS A 245 11.15 33.57 10.04
N HIS A 246 10.61 33.15 8.91
CA HIS A 246 9.50 33.86 8.26
C HIS A 246 8.25 33.96 9.16
N LEU A 247 7.91 32.89 9.89
CA LEU A 247 6.80 32.92 10.86
C LEU A 247 7.07 33.90 12.01
N LEU A 248 8.29 33.88 12.57
CA LEU A 248 8.67 34.78 13.66
C LEU A 248 8.75 36.25 13.19
N THR A 249 9.25 36.52 11.99
CA THR A 249 9.22 37.86 11.38
C THR A 249 7.79 38.33 11.09
N ALA A 250 6.90 37.43 10.64
CA ALA A 250 5.48 37.76 10.48
C ALA A 250 4.78 38.03 11.82
N LEU A 251 5.10 37.28 12.87
CA LEU A 251 4.52 37.45 14.20
C LEU A 251 5.09 38.65 14.98
N SER A 252 6.35 39.04 14.71
CA SER A 252 6.98 40.23 15.32
C SER A 252 6.57 41.54 14.65
N GLY A 253 5.82 41.50 13.53
CA GLY A 253 5.33 42.70 12.86
C GLY A 253 6.40 43.51 12.11
N GLU A 254 7.60 42.96 11.93
CA GLU A 254 8.73 43.62 11.24
C GLU A 254 8.67 43.48 9.71
N TRP A 255 7.48 43.60 9.12
CA TRP A 255 7.35 43.73 7.66
C TRP A 255 7.30 45.21 7.30
N SER A 256 8.46 45.82 7.05
CA SER A 256 8.55 47.16 6.47
C SER A 256 8.54 47.08 4.93
N GLN A 257 7.37 46.85 4.33
CA GLN A 257 7.17 47.19 2.91
C GLN A 257 6.47 48.56 2.84
N GLY A 258 7.21 49.60 2.47
CA GLY A 258 6.64 50.91 2.13
C GLY A 258 6.16 51.78 3.29
N GLY A 259 6.76 51.65 4.49
CA GLY A 259 6.53 52.61 5.59
C GLY A 259 5.19 52.51 6.32
N ARG A 260 4.32 51.55 5.97
CA ARG A 260 3.14 51.20 6.79
C ARG A 260 3.48 50.05 7.73
N ARG A 261 3.30 50.26 9.03
CA ARG A 261 3.27 49.17 10.02
C ARG A 261 2.05 48.29 9.71
N VAL A 262 2.31 47.03 9.36
CA VAL A 262 1.28 45.99 9.31
C VAL A 262 1.01 45.55 10.74
N THR A 263 -0.22 45.71 11.20
CA THR A 263 -0.64 45.33 12.55
C THR A 263 -0.95 43.83 12.63
N GLN A 264 -0.98 43.27 13.84
CA GLN A 264 -1.41 41.89 14.07
C GLN A 264 -2.82 41.62 13.51
N GLN A 265 -3.68 42.64 13.49
CA GLN A 265 -5.03 42.57 12.93
C GLN A 265 -5.01 42.43 11.39
N ASP A 266 -4.06 43.08 10.72
CA ASP A 266 -3.91 43.00 9.26
C ASP A 266 -3.47 41.59 8.82
N VAL A 267 -2.62 40.93 9.62
CA VAL A 267 -2.18 39.54 9.38
C VAL A 267 -3.34 38.55 9.54
N LEU A 268 -4.18 38.74 10.55
CA LEU A 268 -5.38 37.92 10.77
C LEU A 268 -6.45 38.12 9.70
N ASN A 269 -6.46 39.28 9.05
CA ASN A 269 -7.37 39.64 7.97
C ASN A 269 -6.82 39.31 6.58
N MET A 270 -5.59 38.79 6.45
CA MET A 270 -5.07 38.39 5.14
C MET A 270 -5.88 37.20 4.60
N PRO A 271 -6.36 37.27 3.35
CA PRO A 271 -7.13 36.19 2.76
C PRO A 271 -6.28 34.91 2.73
N ASN A 272 -6.86 33.81 3.20
CA ASN A 272 -6.23 32.51 3.18
C ASN A 272 -5.86 32.17 1.72
N PRO A 273 -4.58 31.90 1.38
CA PRO A 273 -4.13 31.71 -0.01
C PRO A 273 -4.75 30.49 -0.71
N LYS A 274 -5.63 29.74 -0.04
CA LYS A 274 -6.35 28.58 -0.58
C LYS A 274 -7.75 28.89 -1.14
N THR A 275 -8.20 30.16 -1.15
CA THR A 275 -9.58 30.50 -1.57
C THR A 275 -9.72 31.46 -2.76
N THR A 276 -8.68 31.73 -3.55
CA THR A 276 -8.86 32.43 -4.84
C THR A 276 -9.20 31.43 -5.95
N SER A 277 -10.45 30.96 -6.00
CA SER A 277 -11.03 30.43 -7.22
C SER A 277 -11.52 31.60 -8.07
N SER A 278 -10.67 32.11 -8.96
CA SER A 278 -11.10 33.05 -9.99
C SER A 278 -11.93 32.30 -11.04
N THR A 279 -13.24 32.36 -10.91
CA THR A 279 -14.15 32.20 -12.06
C THR A 279 -14.10 33.49 -12.86
N ASP A 280 -13.16 33.58 -13.81
CA ASP A 280 -13.26 34.55 -14.88
C ASP A 280 -13.58 33.85 -16.19
N SER A 281 -14.72 34.25 -16.72
CA SER A 281 -15.32 33.87 -17.98
C SER A 281 -14.46 34.32 -19.17
N MET A 282 -13.98 33.36 -19.96
CA MET A 282 -13.65 33.61 -21.36
C MET A 282 -14.56 32.75 -22.25
N THR A 283 -15.53 33.44 -22.83
CA THR A 283 -16.30 33.03 -24.00
C THR A 283 -15.34 32.73 -25.17
N SER A 284 -15.35 31.49 -25.66
CA SER A 284 -14.73 31.11 -26.93
C SER A 284 -15.81 30.75 -27.97
N PRO A 285 -15.73 31.21 -29.23
CA PRO A 285 -16.79 31.03 -30.22
C PRO A 285 -16.88 29.60 -30.75
N ARG A 286 -18.11 29.10 -30.78
CA ARG A 286 -18.54 27.79 -31.28
C ARG A 286 -18.34 27.72 -32.81
N ALA A 287 -17.39 26.92 -33.28
CA ALA A 287 -17.27 26.57 -34.69
C ALA A 287 -18.41 25.62 -35.10
N LYS A 288 -19.01 25.91 -36.25
CA LYS A 288 -20.21 25.29 -36.82
C LYS A 288 -19.99 23.81 -37.16
N ILE A 289 -20.98 23.01 -36.78
CA ILE A 289 -21.15 21.61 -37.17
C ILE A 289 -21.57 21.58 -38.65
N GLY A 290 -20.70 21.04 -39.50
CA GLY A 290 -20.98 20.68 -40.89
C GLY A 290 -21.52 19.25 -41.01
N ALA A 291 -22.51 19.08 -41.87
CA ALA A 291 -23.36 17.92 -42.00
C ALA A 291 -22.75 16.73 -42.78
N ARG A 292 -23.31 15.54 -42.50
CA ARG A 292 -23.61 14.40 -43.40
C ARG A 292 -22.50 13.87 -44.31
N THR A 293 -22.17 12.58 -44.12
CA THR A 293 -22.16 11.61 -45.23
C THR A 293 -22.51 10.20 -44.71
N ARG A 294 -23.59 9.63 -45.27
CA ARG A 294 -23.92 8.20 -45.18
C ARG A 294 -23.00 7.46 -46.15
N ILE A 295 -22.32 6.40 -45.73
CA ILE A 295 -21.77 5.39 -46.63
C ILE A 295 -22.26 4.02 -46.18
N ALA A 296 -22.76 3.28 -47.17
CA ALA A 296 -23.49 2.03 -47.07
C ALA A 296 -22.64 0.87 -46.52
N ARG A 297 -23.30 0.00 -45.75
CA ARG A 297 -22.82 -1.35 -45.44
C ARG A 297 -22.99 -2.24 -46.67
N ALA A 298 -21.89 -2.68 -47.27
CA ALA A 298 -21.86 -3.83 -48.15
C ALA A 298 -21.51 -5.08 -47.32
N GLY A 299 -22.29 -6.14 -47.50
CA GLY A 299 -22.16 -7.39 -46.78
C GLY A 299 -20.97 -8.23 -47.24
N ALA A 300 -20.50 -9.10 -46.35
CA ALA A 300 -19.74 -10.28 -46.70
C ALA A 300 -20.28 -11.46 -45.91
N VAL A 301 -21.05 -12.28 -46.61
CA VAL A 301 -21.50 -13.61 -46.22
C VAL A 301 -20.30 -14.54 -46.32
N VAL A 302 -19.80 -15.05 -45.19
CA VAL A 302 -18.82 -16.15 -45.19
C VAL A 302 -19.56 -17.45 -44.90
N LYS A 303 -19.70 -18.25 -45.96
CA LYS A 303 -20.18 -19.64 -45.92
C LYS A 303 -19.23 -20.49 -45.09
N ALA A 304 -19.75 -21.12 -44.03
CA ALA A 304 -19.09 -22.23 -43.36
C ALA A 304 -19.21 -23.48 -44.26
N ARG A 305 -18.06 -23.97 -44.75
CA ARG A 305 -17.92 -25.30 -45.36
C ARG A 305 -17.64 -26.31 -44.26
N GLY A 306 -18.39 -27.40 -44.28
CA GLY A 306 -18.29 -28.49 -43.33
C GLY A 306 -16.99 -29.30 -43.44
N ALA A 307 -16.62 -29.91 -42.33
CA ALA A 307 -15.70 -31.03 -42.29
C ALA A 307 -16.39 -32.18 -41.53
N LYS A 308 -16.81 -33.17 -42.32
CA LYS A 308 -17.15 -34.53 -41.94
C LYS A 308 -15.89 -35.16 -41.33
N LYS A 309 -15.97 -35.79 -40.16
CA LYS A 309 -15.02 -36.86 -39.81
C LYS A 309 -15.76 -38.03 -39.17
N GLU A 310 -15.50 -39.17 -39.76
CA GLU A 310 -16.13 -40.47 -39.59
C GLU A 310 -16.01 -41.03 -38.17
N ARG A 311 -17.08 -41.71 -37.75
CA ARG A 311 -17.05 -42.80 -36.79
C ARG A 311 -17.44 -44.08 -37.52
N ARG A 312 -16.56 -45.07 -37.51
CA ARG A 312 -16.73 -46.54 -37.65
C ARG A 312 -15.31 -47.10 -37.48
N ALA A 313 -15.00 -48.15 -36.74
CA ALA A 313 -15.76 -49.09 -35.94
C ALA A 313 -14.95 -49.38 -34.66
#